data_AF-A0A651HXG4-F1
#
_entry.id   AF-A0A651HXG4-F1
#
_cell.length_a   1.000
_cell.length_b   1.000
_cell.length_c   1.000
_cell.angle_alpha   90.00
_cell.angle_beta   90.00
_cell.angle_gamma   90.00
#
_symmetry.space_group_name_H-M   'P 1'
#
loop_
_entity.id
_entity.type
_entity.pdbx_description
1 polymer ?
#
loop_
_entity_poly.entity_id
_entity_poly.type
_entity_poly.pdbx_seq_one_letter_code
_entity_poly.pdbx_strand_id
1 'polypeptide(L)'
;MKAKGSTPPKLKKLVRWVERAIIIALIAVMSLLLLIATVELIYTVFLALMETDKEMLLVDLDNLLNIFGVFLLVLIGIELLDTIKVYFKENVIHVEVVILVALIAIARKVIVLEFEDYTGSEILGISAIIIALAAAYYLIKKTGSTGLYPKHSREVEEVVVEEQPDSEGESDSRVIKKVKKKKVERPVDQPENQKTQINPKKL
;
A
#
# COMPACT_ATOMS: atom_id res chain seq x y z
N MET A 1 -11.63 50.99 2.07
CA MET A 1 -12.79 50.17 1.64
C MET A 1 -12.42 48.70 1.79
N LYS A 2 -13.11 47.93 2.65
CA LYS A 2 -12.80 46.51 2.89
C LYS A 2 -14.07 45.68 2.72
N ALA A 3 -14.26 45.10 1.54
CA ALA A 3 -15.37 44.19 1.26
C ALA A 3 -15.04 42.82 1.86
N LYS A 4 -15.66 42.49 3.00
CA LYS A 4 -15.60 41.15 3.60
C LYS A 4 -16.69 40.30 2.97
N GLY A 5 -16.34 39.54 1.94
CA GLY A 5 -17.23 38.54 1.33
C GLY A 5 -17.49 37.38 2.29
N SER A 6 -18.53 37.49 3.12
CA SER A 6 -18.99 36.38 3.95
C SER A 6 -19.82 35.41 3.09
N THR A 7 -19.26 34.28 2.70
CA THR A 7 -20.02 33.17 2.10
C THR A 7 -21.14 32.74 3.08
N PRO A 8 -22.38 32.56 2.60
CA PRO A 8 -23.51 32.31 3.49
C PRO A 8 -23.35 30.97 4.24
N PRO A 9 -23.75 30.89 5.53
CA PRO A 9 -23.53 29.72 6.39
C PRO A 9 -24.18 28.43 5.88
N LYS A 10 -25.20 28.53 5.02
CA LYS A 10 -25.83 27.38 4.33
C LYS A 10 -24.91 26.73 3.30
N LEU A 11 -24.08 27.51 2.60
CA LEU A 11 -23.20 27.02 1.53
C LEU A 11 -22.10 26.11 2.09
N LYS A 12 -21.48 26.50 3.21
CA LYS A 12 -20.45 25.69 3.88
C LYS A 12 -20.98 24.37 4.45
N LYS A 13 -22.26 24.29 4.82
CA LYS A 13 -22.90 23.05 5.26
C LYS A 13 -23.20 22.12 4.08
N LEU A 14 -23.71 22.68 2.99
CA LEU A 14 -23.99 21.94 1.77
C LEU A 14 -22.71 21.33 1.17
N VAL A 15 -21.64 22.12 1.04
CA VAL A 15 -20.35 21.65 0.50
C VAL A 15 -19.82 20.47 1.29
N ARG A 16 -19.77 20.57 2.63
CA ARG A 16 -19.29 19.47 3.49
C ARG A 16 -20.15 18.21 3.41
N TRP A 17 -21.46 18.36 3.22
CA TRP A 17 -22.36 17.22 3.06
C TRP A 17 -22.15 16.53 1.72
N VAL A 18 -22.06 17.30 0.63
CA VAL A 18 -21.78 16.80 -0.71
C VAL A 18 -20.40 16.11 -0.76
N GLU A 19 -19.38 16.74 -0.18
CA GLU A 19 -18.03 16.18 -0.08
C GLU A 19 -18.05 14.80 0.62
N ARG A 20 -18.68 14.70 1.79
CA ARG A 20 -18.81 13.41 2.48
C ARG A 20 -19.58 12.38 1.67
N ALA A 21 -20.66 12.78 0.99
CA ALA A 21 -21.42 11.88 0.15
C ALA A 21 -20.58 11.32 -1.01
N ILE A 22 -19.77 12.17 -1.66
CA ILE A 22 -18.85 11.77 -2.74
C ILE A 22 -17.81 10.79 -2.22
N ILE A 23 -17.17 11.08 -1.07
CA ILE A 23 -16.12 10.20 -0.52
C ILE A 23 -16.69 8.83 -0.15
N ILE A 24 -17.87 8.78 0.49
CA ILE A 24 -18.53 7.52 0.84
C ILE A 24 -18.88 6.72 -0.41
N ALA A 25 -19.43 7.38 -1.44
CA ALA A 25 -19.72 6.72 -2.72
C ALA A 25 -18.44 6.19 -3.37
N LEU A 26 -17.35 6.95 -3.36
CA LEU A 26 -16.07 6.56 -3.94
C LEU A 26 -15.47 5.34 -3.22
N ILE A 27 -15.50 5.33 -1.88
CA ILE A 27 -15.06 4.18 -1.07
C ILE A 27 -15.88 2.94 -1.39
N ALA A 28 -17.21 3.07 -1.50
CA ALA A 28 -18.11 1.95 -1.79
C ALA A 28 -17.84 1.35 -3.18
N VAL A 29 -17.77 2.20 -4.21
CA VAL A 29 -17.50 1.77 -5.59
C VAL A 29 -16.10 1.16 -5.71
N MET A 30 -15.07 1.78 -5.13
CA MET A 30 -13.71 1.23 -5.12
C MET A 30 -13.64 -0.13 -4.43
N SER A 31 -14.29 -0.29 -3.27
CA SER A 31 -14.31 -1.56 -2.54
C SER A 31 -15.00 -2.66 -3.35
N LEU A 32 -16.09 -2.33 -4.05
CA LEU A 32 -16.77 -3.26 -4.94
C LEU A 32 -15.89 -3.67 -6.12
N LEU A 33 -15.25 -2.71 -6.80
CA LEU A 33 -14.35 -2.99 -7.92
C LEU A 33 -13.16 -3.85 -7.48
N LEU A 34 -12.58 -3.58 -6.30
CA LEU A 34 -11.51 -4.40 -5.74
C LEU A 34 -11.93 -5.82 -5.46
N LEU A 35 -13.15 -6.02 -4.93
CA LEU A 35 -13.67 -7.36 -4.67
C LEU A 35 -13.83 -8.13 -5.99
N ILE A 36 -14.44 -7.51 -6.99
CA ILE A 36 -14.60 -8.10 -8.33
C ILE A 36 -13.24 -8.44 -8.94
N ALA A 37 -12.29 -7.50 -8.94
CA ALA A 37 -10.95 -7.72 -9.49
C ALA A 37 -10.18 -8.81 -8.74
N THR A 38 -10.39 -8.96 -7.44
CA THR A 38 -9.75 -10.02 -6.65
C THR A 38 -10.35 -11.39 -6.98
N VAL A 39 -11.67 -11.48 -7.16
CA VAL A 39 -12.33 -12.72 -7.59
C VAL A 39 -11.87 -13.11 -8.99
N GLU A 40 -11.80 -12.14 -9.90
CA GLU A 40 -11.27 -12.34 -11.26
C GLU A 40 -9.84 -12.88 -11.22
N LEU A 41 -8.97 -12.26 -10.41
CA LEU A 41 -7.59 -12.73 -10.25
C LEU A 41 -7.52 -14.18 -9.76
N ILE A 42 -8.31 -14.53 -8.74
CA ILE A 42 -8.35 -15.90 -8.21
C ILE A 42 -8.83 -16.87 -9.30
N TYR A 43 -9.87 -16.50 -10.05
CA TYR A 43 -10.40 -17.31 -11.13
C TYR A 43 -9.36 -17.54 -12.24
N THR A 44 -8.68 -16.47 -12.69
CA THR A 44 -7.63 -16.56 -13.72
C THR A 44 -6.47 -17.42 -13.28
N VAL A 45 -6.02 -17.28 -12.02
CA VAL A 45 -4.96 -18.13 -11.46
C VAL A 45 -5.40 -19.59 -11.39
N PHE A 46 -6.62 -19.85 -10.93
CA PHE A 46 -7.16 -21.21 -10.84
C PHE A 46 -7.23 -21.87 -12.22
N LEU A 47 -7.73 -21.16 -13.22
CA LEU A 47 -7.82 -21.66 -14.60
C LEU A 47 -6.43 -21.94 -15.18
N ALA A 48 -5.47 -21.03 -14.99
CA ALA A 48 -4.09 -21.20 -15.45
C ALA A 48 -3.43 -22.45 -14.85
N LEU A 49 -3.70 -22.76 -13.56
CA LEU A 49 -3.18 -23.96 -12.90
C LEU A 49 -3.84 -25.25 -13.40
N MET A 50 -5.14 -25.21 -13.72
CA MET A 50 -5.89 -26.39 -14.18
C MET A 50 -5.63 -26.70 -15.67
N GLU A 51 -5.34 -25.70 -16.50
CA GLU A 51 -5.03 -25.91 -17.93
C GLU A 51 -3.65 -26.53 -18.18
N THR A 52 -2.79 -26.64 -17.15
CA THR A 52 -1.41 -27.16 -17.27
C THR A 52 -1.34 -28.70 -17.47
N ASP A 53 -2.45 -29.35 -17.82
CA ASP A 53 -2.57 -30.82 -17.94
C ASP A 53 -2.12 -31.41 -19.29
N LYS A 54 -1.46 -30.63 -20.17
CA LYS A 54 -1.08 -31.11 -21.52
C LYS A 54 0.40 -30.90 -21.82
N GLU A 55 1.20 -31.92 -21.51
CA GLU A 55 2.58 -32.17 -21.96
C GLU A 55 3.72 -31.24 -21.48
N MET A 56 3.46 -30.07 -20.89
CA MET A 56 4.46 -29.28 -20.15
C MET A 56 3.87 -28.63 -18.90
N LEU A 57 4.40 -28.97 -17.71
CA LEU A 57 4.03 -28.39 -16.40
C LEU A 57 4.49 -26.92 -16.21
N LEU A 58 4.67 -26.16 -17.28
CA LEU A 58 5.16 -24.78 -17.20
C LEU A 58 4.05 -23.82 -17.65
N VAL A 59 3.68 -22.92 -16.74
CA VAL A 59 2.83 -21.76 -17.07
C VAL A 59 3.60 -20.86 -18.02
N ASP A 60 2.97 -20.51 -19.13
CA ASP A 60 3.53 -19.61 -20.12
C ASP A 60 3.87 -18.22 -19.51
N LEU A 61 4.97 -17.62 -19.97
CA LEU A 61 5.46 -16.35 -19.44
C LEU A 61 4.45 -15.23 -19.67
N ASP A 62 3.81 -15.20 -20.83
CA ASP A 62 2.84 -14.17 -21.18
C ASP A 62 1.59 -14.27 -20.30
N ASN A 63 1.13 -15.49 -20.02
CA ASN A 63 0.03 -15.72 -19.08
C ASN A 63 0.40 -15.29 -17.65
N LEU A 64 1.64 -15.57 -17.22
CA LEU A 64 2.13 -15.15 -15.91
C LEU A 64 2.23 -13.62 -15.80
N LEU A 65 2.72 -12.94 -16.84
CA LEU A 65 2.76 -11.48 -16.90
C LEU A 65 1.35 -10.87 -16.87
N ASN A 66 0.38 -11.49 -17.52
CA ASN A 66 -1.03 -11.08 -17.47
C ASN A 66 -1.62 -11.21 -16.05
N ILE A 67 -1.36 -12.32 -15.37
CA ILE A 67 -1.77 -12.52 -13.96
C ILE A 67 -1.12 -11.45 -13.07
N PHE A 68 0.17 -11.16 -13.26
CA PHE A 68 0.83 -10.07 -12.55
C PHE A 68 0.22 -8.71 -12.88
N GLY A 69 -0.20 -8.47 -14.11
CA GLY A 69 -0.92 -7.26 -14.50
C GLY A 69 -2.21 -7.05 -13.71
N VAL A 70 -3.04 -8.09 -13.60
CA VAL A 70 -4.29 -8.06 -12.80
C VAL A 70 -3.98 -7.96 -11.30
N PHE A 71 -2.95 -8.64 -10.80
CA PHE A 71 -2.51 -8.51 -9.42
C PHE A 71 -2.07 -7.08 -9.08
N LEU A 72 -1.25 -6.48 -9.94
CA LEU A 72 -0.81 -5.09 -9.79
C LEU A 72 -2.01 -4.12 -9.89
N LEU A 73 -3.04 -4.45 -10.70
CA LEU A 73 -4.30 -3.70 -10.76
C LEU A 73 -4.98 -3.65 -9.37
N VAL A 74 -5.10 -4.80 -8.71
CA VAL A 74 -5.67 -4.91 -7.36
C VAL A 74 -4.85 -4.11 -6.34
N LEU A 75 -3.52 -4.21 -6.38
CA LEU A 75 -2.65 -3.49 -5.43
C LEU A 75 -2.81 -1.97 -5.50
N ILE A 76 -2.95 -1.38 -6.69
CA ILE A 76 -3.20 0.08 -6.80
C ILE A 76 -4.55 0.43 -6.22
N GLY A 77 -5.57 -0.39 -6.49
CA GLY A 77 -6.91 -0.08 -6.01
C GLY A 77 -6.92 -0.08 -4.49
N ILE A 78 -6.18 -0.99 -3.84
CA ILE A 78 -6.00 -1.01 -2.38
C ILE A 78 -5.29 0.27 -1.92
N GLU A 79 -4.20 0.66 -2.58
CA GLU A 79 -3.42 1.87 -2.26
C GLU A 79 -4.27 3.16 -2.39
N LEU A 80 -5.04 3.26 -3.47
CA LEU A 80 -5.97 4.37 -3.72
C LEU A 80 -7.11 4.38 -2.71
N LEU A 81 -7.66 3.21 -2.37
CA LEU A 81 -8.69 3.10 -1.35
C LEU A 81 -8.17 3.58 0.01
N ASP A 82 -6.93 3.24 0.37
CA ASP A 82 -6.30 3.72 1.60
C ASP A 82 -6.10 5.25 1.57
N THR A 83 -5.62 5.78 0.44
CA THR A 83 -5.47 7.23 0.23
C THR A 83 -6.81 7.97 0.43
N ILE A 84 -7.89 7.45 -0.14
CA ILE A 84 -9.24 8.02 0.00
C ILE A 84 -9.74 7.90 1.45
N LYS A 85 -9.47 6.79 2.14
CA LYS A 85 -9.84 6.61 3.55
C LYS A 85 -9.10 7.57 4.48
N VAL A 86 -7.81 7.80 4.23
CA VAL A 86 -7.02 8.81 4.96
C VAL A 86 -7.63 10.19 4.74
N TYR A 87 -7.97 10.54 3.50
CA TYR A 87 -8.66 11.80 3.22
C TYR A 87 -10.00 11.91 3.95
N PHE A 88 -10.80 10.84 3.98
CA PHE A 88 -12.07 10.81 4.72
C PHE A 88 -11.91 11.11 6.21
N LYS A 89 -10.84 10.60 6.83
CA LYS A 89 -10.56 10.75 8.26
C LYS A 89 -9.97 12.11 8.60
N GLU A 90 -9.03 12.59 7.79
CA GLU A 90 -8.17 13.72 8.14
C GLU A 90 -8.51 15.00 7.35
N ASN A 91 -9.32 14.91 6.29
CA ASN A 91 -9.68 16.00 5.37
C ASN A 91 -8.46 16.73 4.78
N VAL A 92 -7.31 16.04 4.72
CA VAL A 92 -6.06 16.56 4.16
C VAL A 92 -5.49 15.51 3.19
N ILE A 93 -5.08 15.97 2.01
CA ILE A 93 -4.39 15.14 1.03
C ILE A 93 -2.89 15.36 1.23
N HIS A 94 -2.18 14.30 1.57
CA HIS A 94 -0.72 14.31 1.65
C HIS A 94 -0.16 14.27 0.22
N VAL A 95 0.38 15.39 -0.25
CA VAL A 95 0.91 15.54 -1.61
C VAL A 95 1.98 14.49 -1.92
N GLU A 96 2.78 14.12 -0.92
CA GLU A 96 3.78 13.04 -1.02
C GLU A 96 3.14 11.70 -1.42
N VAL A 97 2.03 11.31 -0.79
CA VAL A 97 1.32 10.06 -1.08
C VAL A 97 0.81 10.05 -2.52
N VAL A 98 0.26 11.17 -3.00
CA VAL A 98 -0.24 11.28 -4.38
C VAL A 98 0.89 11.08 -5.40
N ILE A 99 2.09 11.60 -5.12
CA ILE A 99 3.25 11.45 -6.00
C ILE A 99 3.82 10.04 -5.95
N LEU A 100 3.84 9.39 -4.78
CA LEU A 100 4.18 7.97 -4.67
C LEU A 100 3.23 7.12 -5.51
N VAL A 101 1.92 7.36 -5.39
CA VAL A 101 0.91 6.66 -6.18
C VAL A 101 1.13 6.87 -7.68
N ALA A 102 1.48 8.09 -8.11
CA ALA A 102 1.81 8.37 -9.52
C ALA A 102 3.07 7.61 -9.99
N LEU A 103 4.11 7.54 -9.16
CA LEU A 103 5.33 6.76 -9.44
C LEU A 103 5.03 5.26 -9.55
N ILE A 104 4.26 4.71 -8.60
CA ILE A 104 3.82 3.31 -8.63
C ILE A 104 2.97 3.04 -9.89
N ALA A 105 2.13 4.00 -10.28
CA ALA A 105 1.28 3.88 -11.47
C ALA A 105 2.10 3.76 -12.75
N ILE A 106 3.12 4.61 -12.92
CA ILE A 106 4.01 4.53 -14.08
C ILE A 106 4.89 3.29 -14.03
N ALA A 107 5.46 2.96 -12.88
CA ALA A 107 6.32 1.78 -12.73
C ALA A 107 5.62 0.50 -13.19
N ARG A 108 4.38 0.27 -12.75
CA ARG A 108 3.58 -0.86 -13.23
C ARG A 108 3.29 -0.80 -14.73
N LYS A 109 3.00 0.39 -15.28
CA LYS A 109 2.72 0.52 -16.71
C LYS A 109 3.93 0.11 -17.55
N VAL A 110 5.14 0.40 -17.06
CA VAL A 110 6.41 -0.02 -17.69
C VAL A 110 6.67 -1.51 -17.53
N ILE A 111 6.33 -2.11 -16.39
CA ILE A 111 6.50 -3.57 -16.17
C ILE A 111 5.64 -4.39 -17.14
N VAL A 112 4.41 -3.94 -17.44
CA VAL A 112 3.45 -4.63 -18.32
C VAL A 112 3.59 -4.17 -19.78
N LEU A 113 4.64 -3.40 -20.12
CA LEU A 113 4.80 -2.86 -21.46
C LEU A 113 5.47 -3.87 -22.38
N GLU A 114 4.81 -4.22 -23.48
CA GLU A 114 5.42 -4.94 -24.60
C GLU A 114 6.12 -3.93 -25.52
N PHE A 115 7.43 -4.04 -25.67
CA PHE A 115 8.24 -3.05 -26.38
C PHE A 115 8.13 -3.13 -27.92
N GLU A 116 7.50 -4.17 -28.46
CA GLU A 116 7.35 -4.36 -29.91
C GLU A 116 6.46 -3.30 -30.56
N ASP A 117 5.51 -2.75 -29.80
CA ASP A 117 4.55 -1.74 -30.27
C ASP A 117 5.07 -0.29 -30.13
N TYR A 118 6.24 -0.07 -29.52
CA TYR A 118 6.73 1.27 -29.18
C TYR A 118 7.96 1.66 -30.00
N THR A 119 7.89 2.85 -30.59
CA THR A 119 9.03 3.51 -31.21
C THR A 119 10.04 3.95 -30.14
N GLY A 120 11.33 4.05 -30.52
CA GLY A 120 12.38 4.52 -29.60
C GLY A 120 12.09 5.90 -29.00
N SER A 121 11.37 6.77 -29.70
CA SER A 121 10.91 8.06 -29.19
C SER A 121 9.90 7.94 -28.05
N GLU A 122 8.99 6.97 -28.09
CA GLU A 122 7.99 6.77 -27.04
C GLU A 122 8.64 6.24 -25.76
N ILE A 123 9.59 5.32 -25.89
CA ILE A 123 10.38 4.81 -24.76
C ILE A 123 11.19 5.95 -24.10
N LEU A 124 11.78 6.84 -24.90
CA LEU A 124 12.44 8.05 -24.39
C LEU A 124 11.44 8.98 -23.67
N GLY A 125 10.25 9.18 -24.20
CA GLY A 125 9.18 9.94 -23.55
C GLY A 125 8.81 9.37 -22.18
N ILE A 126 8.64 8.05 -22.08
CA ILE A 126 8.36 7.35 -20.82
C ILE A 126 9.51 7.58 -19.81
N SER A 127 10.77 7.45 -20.24
CA SER A 127 11.93 7.69 -19.37
C SER A 127 11.97 9.14 -18.84
N ALA A 128 11.62 10.12 -19.67
CA ALA A 128 11.58 11.53 -19.28
C ALA A 128 10.49 11.79 -18.22
N ILE A 129 9.32 11.17 -18.36
CA ILE A 129 8.24 11.28 -17.36
C ILE A 129 8.69 10.67 -16.02
N ILE A 130 9.34 9.51 -16.04
CA ILE A 130 9.85 8.85 -14.81
C ILE A 130 10.87 9.76 -14.11
N ILE A 131 11.82 10.32 -14.86
CA ILE A 131 12.83 11.24 -14.31
C ILE A 131 12.16 12.50 -13.72
N ALA A 132 11.16 13.06 -14.41
CA ALA A 132 10.43 14.23 -13.93
C ALA A 132 9.67 13.96 -12.62
N LEU A 133 9.00 12.80 -12.51
CA LEU A 133 8.30 12.40 -11.28
C LEU A 133 9.27 12.12 -10.14
N ALA A 134 10.39 11.45 -10.42
CA ALA A 134 11.43 11.19 -9.42
C ALA A 134 12.05 12.50 -8.90
N ALA A 135 12.30 13.47 -9.79
CA ALA A 135 12.76 14.80 -9.43
C ALA A 135 11.73 15.57 -8.59
N ALA A 136 10.44 15.51 -8.96
CA ALA A 136 9.35 16.12 -8.18
C ALA A 136 9.27 15.55 -6.75
N TYR A 137 9.32 14.22 -6.62
CA TYR A 137 9.35 13.55 -5.32
C TYR A 137 10.57 13.99 -4.49
N TYR A 138 11.76 14.01 -5.09
CA TYR A 138 12.99 14.42 -4.41
C TYR A 138 12.92 15.87 -3.92
N LEU A 139 12.40 16.81 -4.74
CA LEU A 139 12.27 18.22 -4.36
C LEU A 139 11.28 18.41 -3.21
N ILE A 140 10.15 17.71 -3.22
CA ILE A 140 9.16 17.78 -2.14
C ILE A 140 9.74 17.24 -0.83
N LYS A 141 10.45 16.11 -0.89
CA LYS A 141 11.14 15.54 0.28
C LYS A 141 12.23 16.48 0.81
N LYS A 142 13.02 17.09 -0.08
CA LYS A 142 14.13 17.99 0.29
C LYS A 142 13.65 19.30 0.90
N THR A 143 12.52 19.83 0.44
CA THR A 143 11.99 21.12 0.93
C THR A 143 11.31 21.00 2.30
N GLY A 144 11.11 19.78 2.83
CA GLY A 144 10.49 19.55 4.13
C GLY A 144 9.08 20.15 4.26
N SER A 145 8.46 20.55 3.14
CA SER A 145 7.28 21.42 3.11
C SER A 145 5.95 20.68 3.26
N THR A 146 5.97 19.43 3.70
CA THR A 146 4.76 18.67 3.99
C THR A 146 4.91 17.93 5.30
N GLY A 147 4.77 18.67 6.39
CA GLY A 147 4.38 18.06 7.65
C GLY A 147 2.98 17.48 7.49
N LEU A 148 2.87 16.18 7.75
CA LEU A 148 1.73 15.42 8.31
C LEU A 148 1.68 14.04 7.66
N TYR A 149 2.66 13.17 7.88
CA TYR A 149 2.34 11.75 7.81
C TYR A 149 1.54 11.44 9.07
N PRO A 150 0.27 10.98 9.00
CA PRO A 150 -0.32 10.33 10.15
C PRO A 150 0.48 9.05 10.33
N LYS A 151 1.30 9.02 11.37
CA LYS A 151 2.05 7.84 11.78
C LYS A 151 1.03 6.78 12.19
N HIS A 152 0.50 6.03 11.24
CA HIS A 152 -0.26 4.83 11.54
C HIS A 152 0.78 3.80 11.95
N SER A 153 1.02 3.70 13.26
CA SER A 153 1.64 2.53 13.85
C SER A 153 0.88 1.32 13.31
N ARG A 154 1.44 0.61 12.33
CA ARG A 154 0.93 -0.72 11.99
C ARG A 154 1.07 -1.51 13.29
N GLU A 155 -0.04 -1.90 13.89
CA GLU A 155 -0.04 -3.06 14.76
C GLU A 155 0.30 -4.24 13.85
N VAL A 156 1.61 -4.48 13.67
CA VAL A 156 2.07 -5.73 13.07
C VAL A 156 1.75 -6.79 14.12
N GLU A 157 0.68 -7.54 13.90
CA GLU A 157 0.46 -8.79 14.60
C GLU A 157 1.55 -9.74 14.09
N GLU A 158 2.73 -9.65 14.71
CA GLU A 158 3.89 -10.49 14.41
C GLU A 158 3.49 -11.91 14.84
N VAL A 159 3.07 -12.73 13.87
CA VAL A 159 2.86 -14.16 14.09
C VAL A 159 4.25 -14.78 14.20
N VAL A 160 4.80 -14.77 15.43
CA VAL A 160 6.00 -15.52 15.77
C VAL A 160 5.59 -16.99 15.84
N VAL A 161 5.83 -17.72 14.75
CA VAL A 161 5.84 -19.19 14.78
C VAL A 161 7.16 -19.57 15.42
N GLU A 162 7.13 -19.86 16.73
CA GLU A 162 8.25 -20.47 17.42
C GLU A 162 8.22 -21.97 17.08
N GLU A 163 9.13 -22.41 16.18
CA GLU A 163 9.43 -23.83 16.05
C GLU A 163 10.11 -24.29 17.36
N GLN A 164 9.42 -25.14 18.14
CA GLN A 164 10.09 -25.85 19.23
C GLN A 164 10.86 -27.04 18.64
N PRO A 165 12.11 -27.28 19.07
CA PRO A 165 12.86 -28.44 18.64
C PRO A 165 12.20 -29.69 19.24
N ASP A 166 12.02 -30.68 18.37
CA ASP A 166 11.45 -31.97 18.69
C ASP A 166 12.17 -32.60 19.90
N SER A 167 11.46 -32.69 21.02
CA SER A 167 11.86 -33.54 22.14
C SER A 167 10.71 -34.50 22.42
N GLU A 168 10.87 -35.70 21.89
CA GLU A 168 10.08 -36.87 22.27
C GLU A 168 10.32 -37.17 23.75
N GLY A 169 9.25 -37.30 24.53
CA GLY A 169 9.36 -37.70 25.94
C GLY A 169 8.14 -37.41 26.80
N GLU A 170 7.04 -38.10 26.50
CA GLU A 170 6.16 -38.76 27.49
C GLU A 170 5.35 -37.94 28.53
N SER A 171 4.03 -38.15 28.41
CA SER A 171 2.98 -38.19 29.44
C SER A 171 2.51 -36.94 30.19
N ASP A 172 1.27 -36.60 29.82
CA ASP A 172 0.14 -36.33 30.71
C ASP A 172 -0.15 -34.87 31.17
N SER A 173 -1.44 -34.58 31.02
CA SER A 173 -2.24 -33.55 31.71
C SER A 173 -2.18 -32.08 31.26
N ARG A 174 -3.25 -31.72 30.52
CA ARG A 174 -4.02 -30.46 30.59
C ARG A 174 -3.22 -29.20 30.95
N VAL A 175 -2.79 -28.42 29.96
CA VAL A 175 -2.46 -27.01 30.16
C VAL A 175 -3.21 -26.14 29.16
N ILE A 176 -4.18 -25.39 29.69
CA ILE A 176 -4.87 -24.30 29.03
C ILE A 176 -3.82 -23.32 28.51
N LYS A 177 -3.58 -23.28 27.19
CA LYS A 177 -2.68 -22.29 26.56
C LYS A 177 -3.26 -20.89 26.77
N LYS A 178 -2.72 -20.16 27.76
CA LYS A 178 -2.98 -18.72 27.94
C LYS A 178 -2.19 -17.96 26.87
N VAL A 179 -2.89 -17.48 25.85
CA VAL A 179 -2.34 -16.50 24.90
C VAL A 179 -2.15 -15.17 25.63
N LYS A 180 -0.90 -14.78 25.89
CA LYS A 180 -0.58 -13.47 26.46
C LYS A 180 -0.16 -12.54 25.31
N LYS A 181 -1.09 -11.71 24.85
CA LYS A 181 -0.82 -10.67 23.85
C LYS A 181 0.13 -9.62 24.46
N LYS A 182 1.34 -9.48 23.92
CA LYS A 182 2.28 -8.42 24.31
C LYS A 182 2.23 -7.33 23.24
N LYS A 183 1.70 -6.16 23.61
CA LYS A 183 1.69 -4.96 22.76
C LYS A 183 3.10 -4.38 22.73
N VAL A 184 3.76 -4.39 21.57
CA VAL A 184 5.08 -3.78 21.38
C VAL A 184 4.97 -2.67 20.36
N GLU A 185 5.25 -1.45 20.79
CA GLU A 185 5.23 -0.24 19.97
C GLU A 185 6.70 0.14 19.67
N ARG A 186 7.15 -0.02 18.42
CA ARG A 186 8.51 0.37 17.98
C ARG A 186 8.46 1.63 17.11
N PRO A 187 9.15 2.74 17.48
CA PRO A 187 9.34 3.88 16.59
C PRO A 187 10.29 3.52 15.43
N VAL A 188 9.94 3.93 14.21
CA VAL A 188 10.67 3.60 12.96
C VAL A 188 11.93 4.47 12.75
N ASP A 189 12.05 5.64 13.39
CA ASP A 189 13.13 6.60 13.14
C ASP A 189 14.01 6.85 14.37
N GLN A 190 14.80 5.86 14.79
CA GLN A 190 16.02 6.15 15.54
C GLN A 190 17.22 5.77 14.68
N PRO A 191 18.08 6.74 14.27
CA PRO A 191 19.35 6.39 13.68
C PRO A 191 20.16 5.64 14.75
N GLU A 192 20.65 4.46 14.38
CA GLU A 192 21.50 3.63 15.21
C GLU A 192 22.83 4.36 15.47
N ASN A 193 22.94 5.07 16.60
CA ASN A 193 24.25 5.55 17.04
C ASN A 193 24.39 5.62 18.58
N GLN A 194 25.23 4.72 19.07
CA GLN A 194 26.09 4.78 20.26
C GLN A 194 25.49 5.24 21.60
N LYS A 195 25.35 4.27 22.52
CA LYS A 195 26.16 4.23 23.75
C LYS A 195 26.11 2.85 24.40
N THR A 196 27.14 2.07 24.13
CA THR A 196 27.63 1.02 25.04
C THR A 196 28.05 1.72 26.34
N GLN A 197 27.19 1.71 27.35
CA GLN A 197 27.62 1.89 28.74
C GLN A 197 27.32 0.60 29.49
N ILE A 198 28.35 -0.24 29.55
CA ILE A 198 28.48 -1.31 30.54
C ILE A 198 28.59 -0.62 31.90
N ASN A 199 27.62 -0.83 32.79
CA ASN A 199 27.77 -0.50 34.20
C ASN A 199 27.18 -1.62 35.07
N PRO A 200 28.00 -2.56 35.55
CA PRO A 200 27.61 -3.47 36.61
C PRO A 200 28.10 -2.89 37.95
N LYS A 201 27.37 -1.91 38.49
CA LYS A 201 27.18 -1.87 39.94
C LYS A 201 25.89 -2.62 40.25
N LYS A 202 26.02 -3.93 40.43
CA LYS A 202 25.24 -4.75 41.36
C LYS A 202 25.98 -6.07 41.56
N LEU A 203 26.45 -6.25 42.80
CA LEU A 203 26.80 -7.53 43.39
C LEU A 203 25.64 -8.52 43.26
#